data_AF-A0A7W8GED0-F1
#
_entry.id   AF-A0A7W8GED0-F1
#
_cell.length_a   1.000
_cell.length_b   1.000
_cell.length_c   1.000
_cell.angle_alpha   90.00
_cell.angle_beta   90.00
_cell.angle_gamma   90.00
#
_symmetry.space_group_name_H-M   'P 1'
#
loop_
_entity.id
_entity.type
_entity.pdbx_description
1 polymer ?
#
loop_
_entity_poly.entity_id
_entity_poly.type
_entity_poly.pdbx_seq_one_letter_code
_entity_poly.pdbx_strand_id
1 'polypeptide(L)'
;MTPGDPPPTRPSVFAGRLRQVLARPELPGAALEEVVQAAFGAADPLAALGAALRGRGVPLELPALAGVAWGLLGVTRPRAVQLGAAADARLTHLAELHDVAVPSAARTLAARLAGERDLAPDLRRVRPGWVPDGGDTAALLEAVFREEGAGFLALPGEFGPWAYLPGVADLQELSRAYGALVRAASASGEREVLTAALLLQARAPLGAAPLLARLEAAAYRPQRGPARPGPAPAELVALEDACWSAAARIAREQRARWTRPRRG
;
A
#
# COMPACT_ATOMS: atom_id res chain seq x y z
N MET A 1 10.35 -22.63 8.32
CA MET A 1 9.98 -23.15 7.01
C MET A 1 10.94 -24.27 6.68
N THR A 2 10.45 -25.48 6.79
CA THR A 2 11.16 -26.66 6.30
C THR A 2 11.14 -26.62 4.76
N PRO A 3 12.21 -27.03 4.07
CA PRO A 3 12.17 -27.17 2.62
C PRO A 3 11.05 -28.17 2.26
N GLY A 4 9.95 -27.68 1.71
CA GLY A 4 8.76 -28.48 1.36
C GLY A 4 7.41 -27.89 1.77
N ASP A 5 7.37 -26.87 2.66
CA ASP A 5 6.10 -26.23 3.00
C ASP A 5 5.57 -25.42 1.80
N PRO A 6 4.28 -25.56 1.43
CA PRO A 6 3.70 -24.75 0.37
C PRO A 6 3.78 -23.26 0.74
N PRO A 7 3.93 -22.36 -0.24
CA PRO A 7 3.96 -20.92 0.02
C PRO A 7 2.67 -20.49 0.74
N PRO A 8 2.75 -19.56 1.70
CA PRO A 8 1.59 -19.16 2.46
C PRO A 8 0.53 -18.53 1.54
N THR A 9 -0.72 -18.97 1.69
CA THR A 9 -1.85 -18.41 0.96
C THR A 9 -2.21 -17.03 1.53
N ARG A 10 -2.87 -16.19 0.72
CA ARG A 10 -3.35 -14.88 1.19
C ARG A 10 -4.23 -15.02 2.46
N PRO A 11 -5.24 -15.90 2.51
CA PRO A 11 -6.03 -16.10 3.72
C PRO A 11 -5.18 -16.44 4.94
N SER A 12 -4.18 -17.32 4.83
CA SER A 12 -3.38 -17.76 5.98
C SER A 12 -2.51 -16.64 6.56
N VAL A 13 -1.95 -15.76 5.71
CA VAL A 13 -1.20 -14.57 6.16
C VAL A 13 -2.10 -13.63 6.96
N PHE A 14 -3.29 -13.33 6.44
CA PHE A 14 -4.23 -12.43 7.10
C PHE A 14 -4.88 -13.06 8.33
N ALA A 15 -5.12 -14.37 8.35
CA ALA A 15 -5.57 -15.10 9.52
C ALA A 15 -4.52 -15.05 10.64
N GLY A 16 -3.23 -15.16 10.30
CA GLY A 16 -2.13 -14.96 11.24
C GLY A 16 -2.14 -13.57 11.87
N ARG A 17 -2.31 -12.52 11.06
CA ARG A 17 -2.46 -11.13 11.56
C ARG A 17 -3.69 -10.96 12.42
N LEU A 18 -4.84 -11.49 11.98
CA LEU A 18 -6.09 -11.42 12.71
C LEU A 18 -5.95 -12.08 14.09
N ARG A 19 -5.31 -13.25 14.17
CA ARG A 19 -5.02 -13.93 15.44
C ARG A 19 -4.18 -13.05 16.37
N GLN A 20 -3.11 -12.45 15.83
CA GLN A 20 -2.21 -11.57 16.58
C GLN A 20 -2.97 -10.36 17.13
N VAL A 21 -3.80 -9.72 16.30
CA VAL A 21 -4.55 -8.51 16.67
C VAL A 21 -5.65 -8.80 17.69
N LEU A 22 -6.33 -9.94 17.58
CA LEU A 22 -7.34 -10.35 18.54
C LEU A 22 -6.74 -10.80 19.88
N ALA A 23 -5.45 -11.15 19.92
CA ALA A 23 -4.79 -11.79 21.06
C ALA A 23 -5.52 -13.07 21.52
N ARG A 24 -6.01 -13.86 20.56
CA ARG A 24 -6.84 -15.06 20.77
C ARG A 24 -6.16 -16.30 20.19
N PRO A 25 -5.16 -16.89 20.90
CA PRO A 25 -4.44 -18.07 20.41
C PRO A 25 -5.32 -19.31 20.28
N GLU A 26 -6.47 -19.35 20.97
CA GLU A 26 -7.41 -20.46 20.96
C GLU A 26 -8.21 -20.62 19.66
N LEU A 27 -8.26 -19.57 18.82
CA LEU A 27 -9.02 -19.62 17.57
C LEU A 27 -8.25 -20.41 16.49
N PRO A 28 -8.84 -21.51 15.96
CA PRO A 28 -8.20 -22.30 14.91
C PRO A 28 -7.87 -21.46 13.67
N GLY A 29 -6.75 -21.75 13.01
CA GLY A 29 -6.33 -21.04 11.80
C GLY A 29 -7.38 -21.06 10.69
N ALA A 30 -7.92 -22.24 10.38
CA ALA A 30 -8.97 -22.40 9.37
C ALA A 30 -10.20 -21.52 9.67
N ALA A 31 -10.61 -21.41 10.94
CA ALA A 31 -11.74 -20.56 11.33
C ALA A 31 -11.46 -19.08 11.06
N LEU A 32 -10.23 -18.61 11.27
CA LEU A 32 -9.83 -17.23 10.99
C LEU A 32 -9.65 -16.98 9.49
N GLU A 33 -9.20 -17.97 8.72
CA GLU A 33 -9.14 -17.89 7.26
C GLU A 33 -10.54 -17.71 6.65
N GLU A 34 -11.53 -18.45 7.14
CA GLU A 34 -12.94 -18.30 6.74
C GLU A 34 -13.48 -16.90 7.08
N VAL A 35 -13.12 -16.33 8.24
CA VAL A 35 -13.49 -14.95 8.61
C VAL A 35 -12.88 -13.93 7.64
N VAL A 36 -11.59 -14.07 7.33
CA VAL A 36 -10.90 -13.19 6.37
C VAL A 36 -11.52 -13.30 4.98
N GLN A 37 -11.80 -14.52 4.52
CA GLN A 37 -12.39 -14.76 3.21
C GLN A 37 -13.79 -14.16 3.10
N ALA A 38 -14.63 -14.31 4.14
CA ALA A 38 -15.95 -13.70 4.20
C ALA A 38 -15.85 -12.16 4.14
N ALA A 39 -14.92 -11.55 4.87
CA ALA A 39 -14.71 -10.11 4.85
C ALA A 39 -14.24 -9.62 3.46
N PHE A 40 -13.22 -10.25 2.88
CA PHE A 40 -12.62 -9.81 1.61
C PHE A 40 -13.49 -10.10 0.38
N GLY A 41 -14.44 -11.03 0.47
CA GLY A 41 -15.40 -11.30 -0.59
C GLY A 41 -16.66 -10.41 -0.57
N ALA A 42 -16.82 -9.57 0.45
CA ALA A 42 -18.05 -8.79 0.64
C ALA A 42 -17.96 -7.37 0.05
N ALA A 43 -19.11 -6.83 -0.35
CA ALA A 43 -19.25 -5.43 -0.77
C ALA A 43 -19.04 -4.44 0.41
N ASP A 44 -19.46 -4.83 1.62
CA ASP A 44 -19.11 -4.15 2.87
C ASP A 44 -18.20 -5.07 3.71
N PRO A 45 -16.88 -5.03 3.50
CA PRO A 45 -15.93 -5.90 4.19
C PRO A 45 -15.91 -5.67 5.71
N LEU A 46 -16.20 -4.46 6.18
CA LEU A 46 -16.20 -4.14 7.61
C LEU A 46 -17.42 -4.77 8.30
N ALA A 47 -18.60 -4.66 7.69
CA ALA A 47 -19.81 -5.31 8.21
C ALA A 47 -19.67 -6.84 8.17
N ALA A 48 -19.11 -7.40 7.09
CA ALA A 48 -18.88 -8.83 6.95
C ALA A 48 -17.87 -9.36 7.98
N LEU A 49 -16.78 -8.62 8.25
CA LEU A 49 -15.81 -8.95 9.30
C LEU A 49 -16.50 -9.01 10.67
N GLY A 50 -17.30 -7.99 11.02
CA GLY A 50 -18.02 -7.96 12.29
C GLY A 50 -19.02 -9.11 12.43
N ALA A 51 -19.76 -9.44 11.37
CA ALA A 51 -20.70 -10.56 11.37
C ALA A 51 -19.98 -11.91 11.52
N ALA A 52 -18.89 -12.11 10.78
CA ALA A 52 -18.12 -13.34 10.82
C ALA A 52 -17.45 -13.56 12.19
N LEU A 53 -16.88 -12.53 12.80
CA LEU A 53 -16.31 -12.60 14.16
C LEU A 53 -17.38 -12.89 15.22
N ARG A 54 -18.55 -12.26 15.11
CA ARG A 54 -19.69 -12.56 15.99
C ARG A 54 -20.12 -14.03 15.88
N GLY A 55 -20.16 -14.59 14.67
CA GLY A 55 -20.43 -16.01 14.43
C GLY A 55 -19.40 -16.96 15.07
N ARG A 56 -18.21 -16.47 15.43
CA ARG A 56 -17.17 -17.21 16.17
C ARG A 56 -17.17 -16.92 17.68
N GLY A 57 -18.21 -16.26 18.19
CA GLY A 57 -18.29 -15.90 19.62
C GLY A 57 -17.37 -14.73 20.01
N VAL A 58 -16.93 -13.91 19.05
CA VAL A 58 -16.11 -12.70 19.28
C VAL A 58 -16.92 -11.47 18.91
N PRO A 59 -17.93 -11.07 19.71
CA PRO A 59 -18.65 -9.82 19.47
C PRO A 59 -17.70 -8.64 19.73
N LEU A 60 -17.66 -7.71 18.79
CA LEU A 60 -16.88 -6.47 18.91
C LEU A 60 -17.80 -5.27 18.71
N GLU A 61 -17.64 -4.29 19.60
CA GLU A 61 -18.21 -2.96 19.42
C GLU A 61 -17.52 -2.23 18.25
N LEU A 62 -18.19 -1.23 17.67
CA LEU A 62 -17.69 -0.53 16.48
C LEU A 62 -16.24 0.00 16.61
N PRO A 63 -15.82 0.63 17.73
CA PRO A 63 -14.43 1.08 17.88
C PRO A 63 -13.43 -0.07 17.94
N ALA A 64 -13.79 -1.18 18.59
CA ALA A 64 -12.94 -2.36 18.69
C ALA A 64 -12.83 -3.07 17.33
N LEU A 65 -13.93 -3.19 16.59
CA LEU A 65 -13.95 -3.73 15.24
C LEU A 65 -13.08 -2.90 14.29
N ALA A 66 -13.13 -1.56 14.39
CA ALA A 66 -12.27 -0.67 13.61
C ALA A 66 -10.79 -0.90 13.94
N GLY A 67 -10.45 -1.01 15.23
CA GLY A 67 -9.08 -1.35 15.66
C GLY A 67 -8.59 -2.70 15.12
N VAL A 68 -9.45 -3.72 15.12
CA VAL A 68 -9.14 -5.04 14.54
C VAL A 68 -8.91 -4.95 13.03
N ALA A 69 -9.78 -4.22 12.33
CA ALA A 69 -9.67 -4.05 10.89
C ALA A 69 -8.41 -3.26 10.49
N TRP A 70 -8.04 -2.21 11.23
CA TRP A 70 -6.76 -1.52 11.03
C TRP A 70 -5.56 -2.42 11.30
N GLY A 71 -5.61 -3.22 12.38
CA GLY A 71 -4.59 -4.21 12.68
C GLY A 71 -4.41 -5.25 11.57
N LEU A 72 -5.51 -5.70 10.95
CA LEU A 72 -5.49 -6.61 9.79
C LEU A 72 -4.73 -6.02 8.59
N LEU A 73 -4.91 -4.71 8.37
CA LEU A 73 -4.21 -3.91 7.36
C LEU A 73 -2.75 -3.59 7.76
N GLY A 74 -2.31 -4.00 8.95
CA GLY A 74 -0.96 -3.75 9.46
C GLY A 74 -0.77 -2.37 10.11
N VAL A 75 -1.86 -1.67 10.42
CA VAL A 75 -1.88 -0.38 11.12
C VAL A 75 -2.28 -0.62 12.57
N THR A 76 -1.31 -0.74 13.47
CA THR A 76 -1.58 -1.06 14.88
C THR A 76 -2.06 0.15 15.68
N ARG A 77 -1.64 1.35 15.29
CA ARG A 77 -2.01 2.63 15.93
C ARG A 77 -2.32 3.66 14.86
N PRO A 78 -3.59 3.73 14.39
CA PRO A 78 -4.01 4.76 13.46
C PRO A 78 -3.74 6.15 14.04
N ARG A 79 -3.26 7.06 13.20
CA ARG A 79 -2.98 8.48 13.51
C ARG A 79 -1.89 8.69 14.57
N ALA A 80 -0.96 7.74 14.70
CA ALA A 80 0.14 7.84 15.66
C ALA A 80 1.15 8.94 15.32
N VAL A 81 1.46 9.13 14.04
CA VAL A 81 2.41 10.15 13.59
C VAL A 81 1.73 11.51 13.53
N GLN A 82 2.20 12.45 14.35
CA GLN A 82 1.74 13.84 14.30
C GLN A 82 2.51 14.61 13.22
N LEU A 83 1.79 15.17 12.25
CA LEU A 83 2.41 15.81 11.09
C LEU A 83 2.80 17.28 11.33
N GLY A 84 2.19 17.93 12.33
CA GLY A 84 2.44 19.33 12.69
C GLY A 84 1.95 20.32 11.63
N ALA A 85 2.52 21.54 11.64
CA ALA A 85 2.09 22.64 10.77
C ALA A 85 2.33 22.40 9.27
N ALA A 86 3.26 21.50 8.92
CA ALA A 86 3.62 21.18 7.53
C ALA A 86 2.92 19.93 6.99
N ALA A 87 1.78 19.52 7.58
CA ALA A 87 1.12 18.26 7.25
C ALA A 87 0.80 18.10 5.76
N ASP A 88 0.21 19.14 5.15
CA ASP A 88 -0.16 19.09 3.74
C ASP A 88 1.07 18.88 2.82
N ALA A 89 2.15 19.62 3.08
CA ALA A 89 3.40 19.47 2.33
C ALA A 89 4.02 18.08 2.51
N ARG A 90 4.09 17.57 3.75
CA ARG A 90 4.65 16.23 4.03
C ARG A 90 3.86 15.10 3.36
N LEU A 91 2.56 15.28 3.16
CA LEU A 91 1.69 14.28 2.55
C LEU A 91 1.59 14.40 1.04
N THR A 92 1.74 15.59 0.46
CA THR A 92 1.45 15.79 -0.97
C THR A 92 2.67 16.18 -1.79
N HIS A 93 3.74 16.67 -1.16
CA HIS A 93 4.98 17.05 -1.84
C HIS A 93 5.98 15.91 -1.85
N LEU A 94 6.98 16.02 -2.74
CA LEU A 94 8.08 15.08 -2.85
C LEU A 94 8.83 14.93 -1.51
N ALA A 95 8.79 13.74 -0.94
CA ALA A 95 9.49 13.41 0.30
C ALA A 95 10.92 12.96 0.01
N GLU A 96 11.10 12.12 -1.01
CA GLU A 96 12.43 11.66 -1.43
C GLU A 96 12.57 11.61 -2.96
N LEU A 97 13.79 11.92 -3.43
CA LEU A 97 14.18 11.82 -4.82
C LEU A 97 15.64 11.41 -4.91
N HIS A 98 15.92 10.32 -5.63
CA HIS A 98 17.25 9.80 -5.86
C HIS A 98 17.47 9.60 -7.35
N ASP A 99 18.54 10.19 -7.88
CA ASP A 99 18.97 9.95 -9.26
C ASP A 99 19.68 8.59 -9.36
N VAL A 100 19.28 7.80 -10.34
CA VAL A 100 19.81 6.47 -10.63
C VAL A 100 20.28 6.45 -12.08
N ALA A 101 21.41 7.11 -12.33
CA ALA A 101 22.01 7.21 -13.66
C ALA A 101 22.89 6.01 -14.06
N VAL A 102 23.42 5.27 -13.08
CA VAL A 102 24.40 4.18 -13.30
C VAL A 102 24.14 2.99 -12.36
N PRO A 103 24.57 1.76 -12.71
CA PRO A 103 24.37 0.57 -11.86
C PRO A 103 24.95 0.69 -10.44
N SER A 104 26.09 1.35 -10.28
CA SER A 104 26.68 1.57 -8.95
C SER A 104 25.80 2.45 -8.06
N ALA A 105 25.14 3.47 -8.64
CA ALA A 105 24.20 4.31 -7.92
C ALA A 105 23.00 3.49 -7.42
N ALA A 106 22.46 2.59 -8.26
CA ALA A 106 21.39 1.68 -7.87
C ALA A 106 21.78 0.78 -6.68
N ARG A 107 23.00 0.24 -6.67
CA ARG A 107 23.50 -0.59 -5.55
C ARG A 107 23.70 0.20 -4.25
N THR A 108 24.29 1.39 -4.33
CA THR A 108 24.45 2.26 -3.16
C THR A 108 23.09 2.67 -2.58
N LEU A 109 22.15 3.01 -3.45
CA LEU A 109 20.79 3.36 -3.05
C LEU A 109 20.06 2.17 -2.42
N ALA A 110 20.23 0.97 -2.97
CA ALA A 110 19.65 -0.24 -2.41
C ALA A 110 20.14 -0.53 -0.98
N ALA A 111 21.44 -0.35 -0.72
CA ALA A 111 21.99 -0.51 0.62
C ALA A 111 21.40 0.51 1.61
N ARG A 112 21.23 1.77 1.17
CA ARG A 112 20.61 2.84 1.97
C ARG A 112 19.15 2.54 2.30
N LEU A 113 18.41 1.99 1.34
CA LEU A 113 16.97 1.73 1.44
C LEU A 113 16.64 0.25 1.76
N ALA A 114 17.60 -0.53 2.24
CA ALA A 114 17.40 -1.95 2.53
C ALA A 114 16.31 -2.21 3.59
N GLY A 115 16.08 -1.23 4.47
CA GLY A 115 15.04 -1.27 5.51
C GLY A 115 13.69 -0.71 5.08
N GLU A 116 13.57 -0.15 3.87
CA GLU A 116 12.32 0.48 3.42
C GLU A 116 11.25 -0.57 3.12
N ARG A 117 10.31 -0.70 4.06
CA ARG A 117 9.27 -1.75 4.06
C ARG A 117 8.44 -1.77 2.78
N ASP A 118 8.08 -0.60 2.26
CA ASP A 118 7.12 -0.47 1.17
C ASP A 118 7.79 -0.36 -0.22
N LEU A 119 9.10 -0.14 -0.27
CA LEU A 119 9.84 0.03 -1.53
C LEU A 119 9.71 -1.18 -2.44
N ALA A 120 10.02 -2.37 -1.92
CA ALA A 120 10.01 -3.58 -2.74
C ALA A 120 8.60 -4.01 -3.19
N PRO A 121 7.58 -4.02 -2.31
CA PRO A 121 6.19 -4.25 -2.72
C PRO A 121 5.70 -3.25 -3.78
N ASP A 122 5.98 -1.96 -3.62
CA ASP A 122 5.49 -0.91 -4.53
C ASP A 122 6.12 -1.04 -5.92
N LEU A 123 7.43 -1.26 -6.00
CA LEU A 123 8.10 -1.41 -7.30
C LEU A 123 7.64 -2.67 -8.04
N ARG A 124 7.44 -3.79 -7.34
CA ARG A 124 6.93 -5.05 -7.92
C ARG A 124 5.48 -4.91 -8.39
N ARG A 125 4.64 -4.19 -7.64
CA ARG A 125 3.21 -4.00 -7.95
C ARG A 125 2.98 -3.46 -9.37
N VAL A 126 3.84 -2.58 -9.84
CA VAL A 126 3.73 -1.94 -11.16
C VAL A 126 4.56 -2.64 -12.25
N ARG A 127 5.24 -3.75 -11.90
CA ARG A 127 6.20 -4.50 -12.74
C ARG A 127 5.93 -6.01 -12.74
N PRO A 128 4.68 -6.47 -12.90
CA PRO A 128 4.36 -7.88 -12.78
C PRO A 128 5.08 -8.71 -13.86
N GLY A 129 5.80 -9.75 -13.42
CA GLY A 129 6.39 -10.76 -14.30
C GLY A 129 7.75 -10.44 -14.91
N TRP A 130 8.32 -9.24 -14.69
CA TRP A 130 9.67 -8.92 -15.18
C TRP A 130 10.66 -8.50 -14.08
N VAL A 131 10.19 -8.29 -12.85
CA VAL A 131 11.02 -8.19 -11.64
C VAL A 131 10.79 -9.46 -10.80
N PRO A 132 11.85 -10.09 -10.25
CA PRO A 132 11.69 -11.25 -9.38
C PRO A 132 10.84 -10.95 -8.13
N ASP A 133 9.96 -11.88 -7.76
CA ASP A 133 9.15 -11.80 -6.54
C ASP A 133 9.98 -11.96 -5.25
N GLY A 134 11.19 -12.51 -5.38
CA GLY A 134 12.18 -12.64 -4.31
C GLY A 134 13.38 -11.70 -4.48
N GLY A 135 14.35 -11.83 -3.58
CA GLY A 135 15.57 -11.01 -3.57
C GLY A 135 15.46 -9.78 -2.67
N ASP A 136 16.64 -9.29 -2.28
CA ASP A 136 16.78 -8.06 -1.50
C ASP A 136 16.54 -6.81 -2.36
N THR A 137 16.57 -5.65 -1.72
CA THR A 137 16.41 -4.35 -2.39
C THR A 137 17.46 -4.13 -3.49
N ALA A 138 18.65 -4.72 -3.37
CA ALA A 138 19.72 -4.57 -4.35
C ALA A 138 19.40 -5.29 -5.65
N ALA A 139 19.04 -6.58 -5.57
CA ALA A 139 18.61 -7.35 -6.73
C ALA A 139 17.40 -6.71 -7.43
N LEU A 140 16.47 -6.15 -6.64
CA LEU A 140 15.32 -5.42 -7.15
C LEU A 140 15.71 -4.18 -7.95
N LEU A 141 16.46 -3.25 -7.35
CA LEU A 141 16.82 -1.99 -8.03
C LEU A 141 17.73 -2.24 -9.24
N GLU A 142 18.61 -3.25 -9.17
CA GLU A 142 19.40 -3.68 -10.33
C GLU A 142 18.51 -4.22 -11.47
N ALA A 143 17.51 -5.04 -11.14
CA ALA A 143 16.55 -5.53 -12.13
C ALA A 143 15.76 -4.38 -12.77
N VAL A 144 15.28 -3.42 -11.97
CA VAL A 144 14.57 -2.24 -12.48
C VAL A 144 15.47 -1.41 -13.40
N PHE A 145 16.69 -1.09 -12.97
CA PHE A 145 17.64 -0.31 -13.79
C PHE A 145 17.98 -1.01 -15.11
N ARG A 146 18.15 -2.33 -15.10
CA ARG A 146 18.43 -3.11 -16.31
C ARG A 146 17.29 -3.05 -17.32
N GLU A 147 16.04 -3.07 -16.85
CA GLU A 147 14.84 -3.08 -17.69
C GLU A 147 14.39 -1.67 -18.12
N GLU A 148 14.67 -0.64 -17.33
CA GLU A 148 14.15 0.72 -17.54
C GLU A 148 15.24 1.78 -17.79
N GLY A 149 16.51 1.43 -17.67
CA GLY A 149 17.64 2.36 -17.85
C GLY A 149 17.73 3.38 -16.71
N ALA A 150 18.29 4.55 -17.02
CA ALA A 150 18.45 5.65 -16.07
C ALA A 150 17.10 6.35 -15.76
N GLY A 151 16.99 6.89 -14.54
CA GLY A 151 15.79 7.54 -14.04
C GLY A 151 15.90 7.93 -12.57
N PHE A 152 14.76 8.17 -11.95
CA PHE A 152 14.62 8.64 -10.58
C PHE A 152 13.87 7.61 -9.74
N LEU A 153 14.40 7.27 -8.56
CA LEU A 153 13.60 6.65 -7.52
C LEU A 153 12.99 7.75 -6.65
N ALA A 154 11.68 7.81 -6.58
CA ALA A 154 10.94 8.88 -5.90
C ALA A 154 9.89 8.34 -4.93
N LEU A 155 9.64 9.15 -3.90
CA LEU A 155 8.57 8.97 -2.92
C LEU A 155 7.74 10.26 -2.87
N PRO A 156 6.59 10.34 -3.57
CA PRO A 156 5.70 11.49 -3.49
C PRO A 156 4.89 11.42 -2.19
N GLY A 157 5.23 12.27 -1.22
CA GLY A 157 4.69 12.28 0.14
C GLY A 157 5.20 11.12 1.01
N GLU A 158 5.34 11.36 2.32
CA GLU A 158 5.97 10.42 3.25
C GLU A 158 5.27 9.05 3.34
N PHE A 159 4.00 8.97 2.97
CA PHE A 159 3.19 7.75 2.98
C PHE A 159 2.72 7.34 1.58
N GLY A 160 3.36 7.88 0.54
CA GLY A 160 3.00 7.66 -0.85
C GLY A 160 3.71 6.49 -1.50
N PRO A 161 3.41 6.21 -2.77
CA PRO A 161 3.98 5.07 -3.48
C PRO A 161 5.46 5.28 -3.80
N TRP A 162 6.31 4.31 -3.48
CA TRP A 162 7.65 4.29 -4.07
C TRP A 162 7.55 4.00 -5.58
N ALA A 163 8.15 4.86 -6.40
CA ALA A 163 8.12 4.73 -7.84
C ALA A 163 9.47 5.00 -8.49
N TYR A 164 9.82 4.19 -9.49
CA TYR A 164 10.93 4.47 -10.40
C TYR A 164 10.37 5.15 -11.65
N LEU A 165 10.84 6.36 -11.94
CA LEU A 165 10.26 7.31 -12.89
C LEU A 165 11.33 7.84 -13.85
N PRO A 166 11.02 8.04 -15.14
CA PRO A 166 12.04 8.50 -16.09
C PRO A 166 12.30 10.01 -16.04
N GLY A 167 11.38 10.80 -15.48
CA GLY A 167 11.50 12.25 -15.50
C GLY A 167 10.60 12.97 -14.50
N VAL A 168 10.82 14.29 -14.39
CA VAL A 168 10.06 15.19 -13.51
C VAL A 168 8.60 15.31 -13.92
N ALA A 169 8.29 15.20 -15.22
CA ALA A 169 6.90 15.25 -15.70
C ALA A 169 6.07 14.07 -15.14
N ASP A 170 6.63 12.87 -15.19
CA ASP A 170 6.01 11.66 -14.64
C ASP A 170 5.88 11.74 -13.11
N LEU A 171 6.86 12.33 -12.44
CA LEU A 171 6.79 12.62 -11.01
C LEU A 171 5.63 13.58 -10.69
N GLN A 172 5.49 14.67 -11.44
CA GLN A 172 4.39 15.62 -11.25
C GLN A 172 3.02 14.98 -11.53
N GLU A 173 2.93 14.08 -12.50
CA GLU A 173 1.70 13.31 -12.73
C GLU A 173 1.37 12.41 -11.53
N LEU A 174 2.32 11.61 -11.06
CA LEU A 174 2.12 10.73 -9.93
C LEU A 174 1.81 11.50 -8.64
N SER A 175 2.51 12.59 -8.37
CA SER A 175 2.24 13.49 -7.23
C SER A 175 0.85 14.09 -7.29
N ARG A 176 0.33 14.44 -8.48
CA ARG A 176 -1.05 14.93 -8.62
C ARG A 176 -2.09 13.85 -8.31
N ALA A 177 -1.88 12.63 -8.81
CA ALA A 177 -2.75 11.49 -8.53
C ALA A 177 -2.77 11.15 -7.03
N TYR A 178 -1.58 11.08 -6.41
CA TYR A 178 -1.48 10.83 -4.98
C TYR A 178 -2.06 11.97 -4.13
N GLY A 179 -1.78 13.23 -4.48
CA GLY A 179 -2.37 14.37 -3.79
C GLY A 179 -3.89 14.42 -3.87
N ALA A 180 -4.50 13.94 -4.97
CA ALA A 180 -5.95 13.80 -5.08
C ALA A 180 -6.49 12.75 -4.09
N LEU A 181 -5.81 11.61 -3.95
CA LEU A 181 -6.13 10.58 -2.94
C LEU A 181 -6.04 11.15 -1.52
N VAL A 182 -4.96 11.86 -1.19
CA VAL A 182 -4.75 12.46 0.15
C VAL A 182 -5.88 13.44 0.49
N ARG A 183 -6.23 14.33 -0.45
CA ARG A 183 -7.32 15.31 -0.24
C ARG A 183 -8.69 14.64 -0.06
N ALA A 184 -8.98 13.62 -0.85
CA ALA A 184 -10.23 12.87 -0.72
C ALA A 184 -10.29 12.10 0.61
N ALA A 185 -9.19 11.45 1.00
CA ALA A 185 -9.11 10.73 2.26
C ALA A 185 -9.21 11.67 3.47
N SER A 186 -8.60 12.86 3.41
CA SER A 186 -8.61 13.82 4.53
C SER A 186 -10.01 14.39 4.78
N ALA A 187 -10.84 14.47 3.74
CA ALA A 187 -12.24 14.86 3.82
C ALA A 187 -13.19 13.70 4.18
N SER A 188 -12.72 12.46 4.21
CA SER A 188 -13.54 11.26 4.45
C SER A 188 -13.62 10.90 5.94
N GLY A 189 -14.70 10.21 6.32
CA GLY A 189 -14.85 9.62 7.65
C GLY A 189 -14.02 8.35 7.83
N GLU A 190 -13.76 7.95 9.08
CA GLU A 190 -12.88 6.81 9.38
C GLU A 190 -13.40 5.51 8.76
N ARG A 191 -14.73 5.32 8.84
CA ARG A 191 -15.42 4.17 8.27
C ARG A 191 -15.19 4.07 6.77
N GLU A 192 -15.34 5.18 6.04
CA GLU A 192 -15.24 5.17 4.57
C GLU A 192 -13.84 4.78 4.11
N VAL A 193 -12.81 5.36 4.73
CA VAL A 193 -11.40 5.05 4.42
C VAL A 193 -11.05 3.62 4.82
N LEU A 194 -11.51 3.14 5.97
CA LEU A 194 -11.28 1.76 6.42
C LEU A 194 -11.94 0.76 5.47
N THR A 195 -13.19 0.99 5.08
CA THR A 195 -13.91 0.16 4.11
C THR A 195 -13.18 0.16 2.75
N ALA A 196 -12.76 1.32 2.25
CA ALA A 196 -11.98 1.43 1.01
C ALA A 196 -10.65 0.66 1.11
N ALA A 197 -9.91 0.82 2.20
CA ALA A 197 -8.64 0.14 2.43
C ALA A 197 -8.79 -1.39 2.48
N LEU A 198 -9.85 -1.91 3.10
CA LEU A 198 -10.15 -3.35 3.10
C LEU A 198 -10.47 -3.88 1.69
N LEU A 199 -11.28 -3.14 0.91
CA LEU A 199 -11.56 -3.48 -0.50
C LEU A 199 -10.27 -3.50 -1.34
N LEU A 200 -9.41 -2.51 -1.15
CA LEU A 200 -8.10 -2.44 -1.80
C LEU A 200 -7.18 -3.60 -1.38
N GLN A 201 -7.16 -3.96 -0.09
CA GLN A 201 -6.33 -5.04 0.41
C GLN A 201 -6.73 -6.40 -0.15
N ALA A 202 -8.03 -6.63 -0.35
CA ALA A 202 -8.56 -7.88 -0.91
C ALA A 202 -7.99 -8.19 -2.30
N ARG A 203 -7.62 -7.16 -3.07
CA ARG A 203 -7.06 -7.26 -4.43
C ARG A 203 -5.56 -6.97 -4.54
N ALA A 204 -4.94 -6.38 -3.51
CA ALA A 204 -3.54 -6.00 -3.54
C ALA A 204 -2.59 -7.21 -3.59
N PRO A 205 -1.39 -7.09 -4.19
CA PRO A 205 -0.36 -8.11 -4.09
C PRO A 205 -0.06 -8.48 -2.64
N LEU A 206 0.31 -9.75 -2.39
CA LEU A 206 0.61 -10.20 -1.03
C LEU A 206 1.78 -9.39 -0.46
N GLY A 207 1.62 -8.85 0.75
CA GLY A 207 2.63 -8.01 1.40
C GLY A 207 2.56 -6.52 1.08
N ALA A 208 1.84 -6.11 0.03
CA ALA A 208 1.60 -4.70 -0.27
C ALA A 208 0.44 -4.16 0.57
N ALA A 209 0.69 -3.05 1.26
CA ALA A 209 -0.36 -2.30 1.98
C ALA A 209 -1.00 -1.28 1.02
N PRO A 210 -2.33 -1.08 1.09
CA PRO A 210 -2.98 0.06 0.42
C PRO A 210 -2.40 1.40 0.87
N LEU A 211 -2.31 2.37 -0.04
CA LEU A 211 -1.86 3.73 0.30
C LEU A 211 -2.76 4.38 1.35
N LEU A 212 -4.07 4.12 1.31
CA LEU A 212 -5.00 4.55 2.35
C LEU A 212 -4.65 4.01 3.74
N ALA A 213 -4.20 2.76 3.84
CA ALA A 213 -3.75 2.20 5.12
C ALA A 213 -2.44 2.84 5.58
N ARG A 214 -1.53 3.16 4.66
CA ARG A 214 -0.27 3.86 4.96
C ARG A 214 -0.52 5.27 5.47
N LEU A 215 -1.45 6.00 4.86
CA LEU A 215 -1.88 7.34 5.31
C LEU A 215 -2.40 7.32 6.76
N GLU A 216 -3.11 6.26 7.16
CA GLU A 216 -3.57 6.13 8.55
C GLU A 216 -2.47 5.94 9.57
N ALA A 217 -1.20 5.77 9.21
CA ALA A 217 -0.12 5.91 10.19
C ALA A 217 -0.03 7.36 10.73
N ALA A 218 -0.50 8.35 9.98
CA ALA A 218 -0.40 9.77 10.29
C ALA A 218 -1.73 10.44 10.63
N ALA A 219 -1.70 11.48 11.45
CA ALA A 219 -2.84 12.31 11.80
C ALA A 219 -3.12 13.36 10.71
N TYR A 220 -3.51 12.92 9.51
CA TYR A 220 -3.70 13.79 8.33
C TYR A 220 -5.10 14.41 8.22
N ARG A 221 -6.07 13.93 9.01
CA ARG A 221 -7.45 14.41 8.95
C ARG A 221 -7.64 15.60 9.90
N PRO A 222 -8.38 16.65 9.48
CA PRO A 222 -8.69 17.75 10.37
C PRO A 222 -9.51 17.25 11.56
N GLN A 223 -9.02 17.49 12.78
CA GLN A 223 -9.66 17.02 14.02
C GLN A 223 -10.99 17.73 14.34
N ARG A 224 -11.31 18.82 13.64
CA ARG A 224 -12.50 19.65 13.89
C ARG A 224 -13.08 20.19 12.58
N GLY A 225 -14.28 19.73 12.24
CA GLY A 225 -15.11 20.30 11.20
C GLY A 225 -16.46 19.61 11.19
N PRO A 226 -17.55 20.29 10.80
CA PRO A 226 -18.83 19.62 10.58
C PRO A 226 -18.62 18.51 9.55
N ALA A 227 -19.21 17.33 9.81
CA ALA A 227 -19.16 16.18 8.92
C ALA A 227 -19.84 16.54 7.59
N ARG A 228 -19.06 17.06 6.64
CA ARG A 228 -19.48 17.06 5.25
C ARG A 228 -19.49 15.60 4.80
N PRO A 229 -20.49 15.19 3.99
CA PRO A 229 -20.44 13.88 3.36
C PRO A 229 -19.16 13.84 2.51
N GLY A 230 -18.18 13.07 2.99
CA GLY A 230 -16.94 12.84 2.29
C GLY A 230 -17.16 11.92 1.09
N PRO A 231 -16.11 11.73 0.27
CA PRO A 231 -16.08 10.73 -0.78
C PRO A 231 -16.58 9.36 -0.32
N ALA A 232 -17.36 8.70 -1.17
CA ALA A 232 -17.77 7.32 -0.90
C ALA A 232 -16.55 6.36 -0.96
N PRO A 233 -16.59 5.20 -0.29
CA PRO A 233 -15.48 4.23 -0.34
C PRO A 233 -15.05 3.87 -1.76
N ALA A 234 -16.00 3.75 -2.69
CA ALA A 234 -15.73 3.45 -4.10
C ALA A 234 -14.89 4.54 -4.80
N GLU A 235 -15.07 5.81 -4.42
CA GLU A 235 -14.29 6.92 -4.98
C GLU A 235 -12.84 6.88 -4.49
N LEU A 236 -12.62 6.60 -3.19
CA LEU A 236 -11.28 6.42 -2.63
C LEU A 236 -10.54 5.23 -3.26
N VAL A 237 -11.26 4.12 -3.48
CA VAL A 237 -10.78 2.94 -4.21
C VAL A 237 -10.34 3.32 -5.63
N ALA A 238 -11.14 4.11 -6.34
CA ALA A 238 -10.84 4.57 -7.69
C ALA A 238 -9.63 5.52 -7.75
N LEU A 239 -9.49 6.42 -6.76
CA LEU A 239 -8.36 7.34 -6.68
C LEU A 239 -7.04 6.61 -6.41
N GLU A 240 -7.03 5.61 -5.53
CA GLU A 240 -5.83 4.78 -5.32
C GLU A 240 -5.51 3.95 -6.56
N ASP A 241 -6.51 3.39 -7.25
CA ASP A 241 -6.30 2.71 -8.53
C ASP A 241 -5.72 3.62 -9.60
N ALA A 242 -6.16 4.86 -9.68
CA ALA A 242 -5.63 5.85 -10.62
C ALA A 242 -4.14 6.12 -10.35
N CYS A 243 -3.75 6.21 -9.07
CA CYS A 243 -2.36 6.37 -8.66
C CYS A 243 -1.48 5.19 -9.15
N TRP A 244 -1.92 3.95 -8.87
CA TRP A 244 -1.18 2.76 -9.32
C TRP A 244 -1.21 2.55 -10.83
N SER A 245 -2.30 2.95 -11.50
CA SER A 245 -2.43 2.89 -12.96
C SER A 245 -1.47 3.86 -13.64
N ALA A 246 -1.30 5.07 -13.10
CA ALA A 246 -0.32 6.04 -13.58
C ALA A 246 1.10 5.47 -13.45
N ALA A 247 1.48 5.00 -12.25
CA ALA A 247 2.80 4.40 -12.01
C ALA A 247 3.08 3.19 -12.92
N ALA A 248 2.10 2.31 -13.12
CA ALA A 248 2.23 1.16 -14.01
C ALA A 248 2.32 1.55 -15.49
N ARG A 249 1.58 2.58 -15.92
CA ARG A 249 1.69 3.11 -17.28
C ARG A 249 3.09 3.68 -17.52
N ILE A 250 3.59 4.51 -16.61
CA ILE A 250 4.94 5.10 -16.68
C ILE A 250 6.01 4.00 -16.79
N ALA A 251 5.95 2.99 -15.91
CA ALA A 251 6.91 1.88 -15.94
C ALA A 251 6.88 1.10 -17.27
N ARG A 252 5.68 0.81 -17.82
CA ARG A 252 5.55 0.14 -19.12
C ARG A 252 6.10 0.98 -20.27
N GLU A 253 5.79 2.26 -20.30
CA GLU A 253 6.27 3.18 -21.34
C GLU A 253 7.80 3.30 -21.29
N GLN A 254 8.37 3.43 -20.09
CA GLN A 254 9.82 3.51 -19.92
C GLN A 254 10.52 2.23 -20.36
N ARG A 255 10.02 1.06 -19.94
CA ARG A 255 10.56 -0.23 -20.39
C ARG A 255 10.49 -0.37 -21.92
N ALA A 256 9.37 0.03 -22.53
CA ALA A 256 9.22 -0.01 -23.98
C ALA A 256 10.18 0.94 -24.71
N ARG A 257 10.48 2.11 -24.13
CA ARG A 257 11.50 3.03 -24.67
C ARG A 257 12.90 2.44 -24.56
N TRP A 258 13.23 1.81 -23.44
CA TRP A 258 14.56 1.26 -23.18
C TRP A 258 14.86 0.00 -23.99
N THR A 259 13.86 -0.87 -24.18
CA THR A 259 14.02 -2.14 -24.91
C THR A 259 13.90 -2.01 -26.43
N ARG A 260 13.54 -0.83 -26.96
CA ARG A 260 13.52 -0.59 -28.41
C ARG A 260 14.93 -0.75 -28.98
N PRO A 261 15.11 -1.49 -30.10
CA PRO A 261 16.40 -1.58 -30.77
C PRO A 261 16.88 -0.18 -31.14
N ARG A 262 18.05 0.20 -30.64
CA ARG A 262 18.75 1.38 -31.12
C ARG A 262 19.16 1.07 -32.56
N ARG A 263 18.36 1.53 -33.54
CA ARG A 263 18.73 1.46 -34.96
C ARG A 263 20.00 2.30 -35.11
N GLY A 264 21.13 1.62 -35.22
CA GLY A 264 22.36 2.17 -35.78
C GLY A 264 22.24 2.32 -37.29
#